data_AF-A0AAV6FWV5-F1
#
_entry.id   AF-A0AAV6FWV5-F1
#
_cell.length_a   1.000
_cell.length_b   1.000
_cell.length_c   1.000
_cell.angle_alpha   90.00
_cell.angle_beta   90.00
_cell.angle_gamma   90.00
#
_symmetry.space_group_name_H-M   'P 1'
#
loop_
_entity.id
_entity.type
_entity.pdbx_description
1 polymer ?
#
loop_
_entity_poly.entity_id
_entity_poly.type
_entity_poly.pdbx_seq_one_letter_code
_entity_poly.pdbx_strand_id
1 'polypeptide(L)'
;MEISTEGSVRGMFTCETCDLSTPFTYYGQKPPNTRAIVLLEESYVLKDPFSPNRDKFIVLGAKCTLCSMVVCIGTDCSLFYTKRFCLRCVRENLDQFPQQIQAELAKKKVPQHT
;
A
#
# COMPACT_ATOMS: atom_id res chain seq x y z
N MET A 1 -15.78 -13.81 -21.78
CA MET A 1 -14.50 -13.07 -21.70
C MET A 1 -14.87 -11.64 -21.33
N GLU A 2 -14.61 -11.22 -20.10
CA GLU A 2 -14.95 -9.87 -19.66
C GLU A 2 -13.92 -8.89 -20.21
N ILE A 3 -14.39 -7.97 -21.04
CA ILE A 3 -13.62 -6.87 -21.60
C ILE A 3 -13.42 -5.87 -20.45
N SER A 4 -12.26 -5.92 -19.81
CA SER A 4 -11.87 -4.94 -18.79
C SER A 4 -11.67 -3.57 -19.45
N THR A 5 -12.51 -2.60 -19.11
CA THR A 5 -12.38 -1.20 -19.48
C THR A 5 -11.00 -0.66 -19.07
N GLU A 6 -10.14 -0.47 -20.06
CA GLU A 6 -8.72 -0.15 -19.88
C GLU A 6 -8.53 1.28 -19.37
N GLY A 7 -7.90 1.42 -18.20
CA GLY A 7 -7.40 2.70 -17.69
C GLY A 7 -8.46 3.64 -17.10
N SER A 8 -9.72 3.24 -17.02
CA SER A 8 -10.75 3.99 -16.29
C SER A 8 -10.55 3.84 -14.78
N VAL A 9 -10.74 4.94 -14.04
CA VAL A 9 -10.80 4.93 -12.57
C VAL A 9 -11.79 3.85 -12.12
N ARG A 10 -11.32 2.88 -11.32
CA ARG A 10 -12.16 1.79 -10.78
C ARG A 10 -12.86 2.18 -9.49
N GLY A 11 -12.34 3.18 -8.79
CA GLY A 11 -12.88 3.70 -7.55
C GLY A 11 -11.90 4.62 -6.86
N MET A 12 -12.21 4.96 -5.61
CA MET A 12 -11.35 5.74 -4.74
C MET A 12 -10.62 4.82 -3.76
N PHE A 13 -9.32 5.00 -3.66
CA PHE A 13 -8.53 4.49 -2.54
C PHE A 13 -8.59 5.55 -1.44
N THR A 14 -8.86 5.14 -0.20
CA THR A 14 -8.81 6.04 0.96
C THR A 14 -8.07 5.34 2.09
N CYS A 15 -6.97 5.94 2.55
CA CYS A 15 -6.22 5.45 3.70
C CYS A 15 -7.01 5.73 4.98
N GLU A 16 -7.37 4.69 5.73
CA GLU A 16 -8.12 4.82 6.99
C GLU A 16 -7.26 5.31 8.17
N THR A 17 -5.99 5.67 7.94
CA THR A 17 -5.08 6.22 8.96
C THR A 17 -4.77 7.71 8.77
N CYS A 18 -4.65 8.19 7.53
CA CYS A 18 -4.27 9.58 7.23
C CYS A 18 -5.22 10.28 6.26
N ASP A 19 -6.34 9.64 5.92
CA ASP A 19 -7.37 10.14 5.00
C ASP A 19 -6.90 10.46 3.57
N LEU A 20 -5.65 10.09 3.21
CA LEU A 20 -5.16 10.18 1.84
C LEU A 20 -6.14 9.47 0.90
N SER A 21 -6.75 10.24 0.01
CA SER A 21 -7.76 9.77 -0.93
C SER A 21 -7.35 10.09 -2.36
N THR A 22 -7.32 9.07 -3.21
CA THR A 22 -6.92 9.22 -4.62
C THR A 22 -7.58 8.12 -5.47
N PRO A 23 -7.94 8.40 -6.74
CA PRO A 23 -8.45 7.36 -7.62
C PRO A 23 -7.44 6.23 -7.82
N PHE A 24 -7.94 4.99 -7.95
CA PHE A 24 -7.12 3.85 -8.35
C PHE A 24 -7.66 3.23 -9.64
N THR A 25 -6.78 2.60 -10.40
CA THR A 25 -7.08 1.97 -11.69
C THR A 25 -7.08 0.45 -11.62
N TYR A 26 -6.47 -0.14 -10.60
CA TYR A 26 -6.43 -1.60 -10.42
C TYR A 26 -6.24 -1.99 -8.94
N TYR A 27 -6.77 -3.17 -8.58
CA TYR A 27 -6.52 -3.83 -7.30
C TYR A 27 -6.15 -5.29 -7.56
N GLY A 28 -5.04 -5.74 -6.98
CA GLY A 28 -4.55 -7.12 -7.11
C GLY A 28 -3.03 -7.20 -7.17
N GLN A 29 -2.51 -8.40 -7.45
CA GLN A 29 -1.06 -8.67 -7.52
C GLN A 29 -0.45 -8.52 -8.92
N LYS A 30 -1.26 -8.50 -9.99
CA LYS A 30 -0.77 -8.51 -11.37
C LYS A 30 -1.28 -7.27 -12.11
N PRO A 31 -0.65 -6.10 -11.91
CA PRO A 31 -1.05 -4.89 -12.62
C PRO A 31 -1.07 -5.13 -14.14
N PRO A 32 -2.11 -4.66 -14.84
CA PRO A 32 -2.24 -4.86 -16.27
C PRO A 32 -1.07 -4.20 -17.03
N ASN A 33 -0.78 -4.69 -18.24
CA ASN A 33 0.26 -4.17 -19.13
C ASN A 33 1.70 -4.27 -18.60
N THR A 34 1.93 -4.98 -17.50
CA THR A 34 3.29 -5.30 -17.02
C THR A 34 3.70 -6.67 -17.55
N ARG A 35 4.77 -6.74 -18.35
CA ARG A 35 5.16 -7.99 -19.04
C ARG A 35 5.64 -9.10 -18.08
N ALA A 36 6.09 -8.74 -16.87
CA ALA A 36 6.69 -9.69 -15.94
C ALA A 36 6.64 -9.24 -14.46
N ILE A 37 5.81 -8.25 -14.08
CA ILE A 37 5.78 -7.75 -12.70
C ILE A 37 4.64 -8.41 -11.94
N VAL A 38 4.96 -9.00 -10.79
CA VAL A 38 3.99 -9.51 -9.82
C VAL A 38 4.29 -8.86 -8.47
N LEU A 39 3.30 -8.20 -7.90
CA LEU A 39 3.39 -7.61 -6.57
C LEU A 39 3.29 -8.71 -5.51
N LEU A 40 4.03 -8.53 -4.42
CA LEU A 40 4.05 -9.46 -3.30
C LEU A 40 2.75 -9.43 -2.48
N GLU A 41 1.89 -8.42 -2.69
CA GLU A 41 0.61 -8.25 -2.02
C GLU A 41 -0.47 -7.69 -2.96
N GLU A 42 -1.74 -7.96 -2.66
CA GLU A 42 -2.86 -7.32 -3.37
C GLU A 42 -2.89 -5.84 -3.05
N SER A 43 -2.52 -5.03 -4.04
CA SER A 43 -2.30 -3.59 -3.85
C SER A 43 -3.30 -2.78 -4.66
N TYR A 44 -3.68 -1.62 -4.12
CA TYR A 44 -4.33 -0.57 -4.90
C TYR A 44 -3.25 0.16 -5.69
N VAL A 45 -3.44 0.23 -7.01
CA VAL A 45 -2.48 0.89 -7.91
C VAL A 45 -3.17 1.90 -8.81
N LEU A 46 -2.44 2.97 -9.10
CA LEU A 46 -2.80 4.01 -10.03
C LEU A 46 -1.83 3.94 -11.22
N LYS A 47 -2.34 3.99 -12.45
CA LYS A 47 -1.50 4.21 -13.63
C LYS A 47 -0.69 5.50 -13.43
N ASP A 48 0.61 5.45 -13.66
CA ASP A 48 1.48 6.60 -13.43
C ASP A 48 1.02 7.82 -14.27
N PRO A 49 0.52 8.90 -13.64
CA PRO A 49 0.05 10.08 -14.35
C PRO A 49 1.20 10.93 -14.91
N PHE A 50 2.44 10.65 -14.48
CA PHE A 50 3.65 11.36 -14.90
C PHE A 50 4.41 10.61 -16.00
N SER A 51 3.94 9.41 -16.40
CA SER A 51 4.55 8.65 -17.48
C SER A 51 3.60 8.51 -18.69
N PRO A 52 4.07 8.77 -19.92
CA PRO A 52 3.30 8.43 -21.11
C PRO A 52 3.18 6.92 -21.33
N ASN A 53 4.06 6.12 -20.70
CA ASN A 53 4.10 4.67 -20.87
C ASN A 53 2.98 4.01 -20.06
N ARG A 54 2.22 3.12 -20.71
CA ARG A 54 1.04 2.47 -20.10
C ARG A 54 1.37 1.30 -19.18
N ASP A 55 2.63 0.91 -19.10
CA ASP A 55 3.16 -0.18 -18.26
C ASP A 55 3.66 0.31 -16.89
N LYS A 56 3.73 1.63 -16.66
CA LYS A 56 4.11 2.22 -15.37
C LYS A 56 2.90 2.46 -14.47
N PHE A 57 3.09 2.18 -13.20
CA PHE A 57 2.07 2.33 -12.17
C PHE A 57 2.71 2.74 -10.84
N ILE A 58 1.89 3.34 -9.99
CA ILE A 58 2.22 3.76 -8.63
C ILE A 58 1.41 2.88 -7.68
N VAL A 59 2.08 2.30 -6.68
CA VAL A 59 1.43 1.58 -5.59
C VAL A 59 0.96 2.59 -4.55
N LEU A 60 -0.35 2.63 -4.29
CA LEU A 60 -0.96 3.57 -3.35
C LEU A 60 -0.95 3.04 -1.92
N GLY A 61 -1.23 1.74 -1.78
CA GLY A 61 -1.41 1.06 -0.51
C GLY A 61 -2.02 -0.32 -0.67
N ALA A 62 -2.32 -0.96 0.45
CA ALA A 62 -2.94 -2.27 0.49
C ALA A 62 -3.83 -2.41 1.74
N LYS A 63 -4.52 -3.54 1.87
CA LYS A 63 -5.21 -3.89 3.11
C LYS A 63 -4.19 -4.39 4.14
N CYS A 64 -4.33 -3.96 5.39
CA CYS A 64 -3.60 -4.54 6.50
C CYS A 64 -3.93 -6.03 6.60
N THR A 65 -2.90 -6.88 6.68
CA THR A 65 -3.08 -8.34 6.75
C THR A 65 -3.88 -8.79 7.97
N LEU A 66 -3.79 -8.07 9.10
CA LEU A 66 -4.40 -8.50 10.36
C LEU A 66 -5.82 -7.97 10.54
N CYS A 67 -6.08 -6.70 10.21
CA CYS A 67 -7.39 -6.07 10.42
C CYS A 67 -8.14 -5.68 9.14
N SER A 68 -7.58 -5.95 7.95
CA SER A 68 -8.13 -5.60 6.63
C SER A 68 -8.33 -4.10 6.34
N MET A 69 -7.99 -3.22 7.28
CA MET A 69 -7.99 -1.77 7.11
C MET A 69 -7.15 -1.34 5.90
N VAL A 70 -7.68 -0.49 5.05
CA VAL A 70 -6.98 0.08 3.89
C VAL A 70 -5.97 1.12 4.37
N VAL A 71 -4.69 0.88 4.09
CA VAL A 71 -3.59 1.76 4.50
C VAL A 71 -2.63 2.08 3.36
N CYS A 72 -2.19 3.34 3.28
CA CYS A 72 -1.26 3.79 2.25
C CYS A 72 0.16 3.30 2.49
N ILE A 73 1.03 3.46 1.49
CA ILE A 73 2.45 3.12 1.60
C ILE A 73 3.25 4.03 2.53
N GLY A 74 2.64 5.09 3.05
CA GLY A 74 3.29 6.05 3.96
C GLY A 74 3.80 5.35 5.22
N THR A 75 5.03 5.69 5.63
CA THR A 75 5.72 5.06 6.76
C THR A 75 5.07 5.33 8.11
N ASP A 76 4.20 6.35 8.17
CA ASP A 76 3.41 6.71 9.35
C ASP A 76 2.05 5.99 9.38
N CYS A 77 1.68 5.27 8.32
CA CYS A 77 0.42 4.54 8.20
C CYS A 77 0.62 3.03 8.22
N SER A 78 1.67 2.55 7.53
CA SER A 78 1.90 1.12 7.41
C SER A 78 3.37 0.73 7.33
N LEU A 79 3.63 -0.55 7.59
CA LEU A 79 4.90 -1.23 7.37
C LEU A 79 4.68 -2.33 6.34
N PHE A 80 5.55 -2.41 5.33
CA PHE A 80 5.66 -3.58 4.47
C PHE A 80 6.90 -4.39 4.86
N TYR A 81 6.72 -5.69 5.10
CA TYR A 81 7.81 -6.64 5.28
C TYR A 81 7.65 -7.79 4.28
N THR A 82 6.95 -8.86 4.67
CA THR A 82 6.44 -9.90 3.75
C THR A 82 5.02 -9.61 3.28
N LYS A 83 4.29 -8.80 4.07
CA LYS A 83 2.95 -8.29 3.82
C LYS A 83 2.83 -6.89 4.44
N ARG A 84 1.76 -6.15 4.13
CA ARG A 84 1.46 -4.86 4.75
C ARG A 84 0.67 -4.99 6.05
N PHE A 85 1.07 -4.20 7.03
CA PHE A 85 0.44 -4.07 8.33
C PHE A 85 0.24 -2.59 8.66
N CYS A 86 -0.94 -2.20 9.15
CA CYS A 86 -1.13 -0.85 9.68
C CYS A 86 -0.30 -0.68 10.95
N LEU A 87 0.12 0.55 11.27
CA LEU A 87 0.98 0.77 12.44
C LEU A 87 0.32 0.39 13.77
N ARG A 88 -1.02 0.42 13.86
CA ARG A 88 -1.74 -0.11 15.04
C ARG A 88 -1.43 -1.60 15.24
N CYS A 89 -1.66 -2.40 14.21
CA CYS A 89 -1.38 -3.84 14.25
C CYS A 89 0.10 -4.15 14.47
N VAL A 90 1.01 -3.34 13.91
CA VAL A 90 2.45 -3.48 14.16
C VAL A 90 2.78 -3.27 15.65
N ARG A 91 2.22 -2.26 16.30
CA ARG A 91 2.46 -1.97 17.72
C ARG A 91 1.88 -3.06 18.63
N GLU A 92 0.69 -3.55 18.31
CA GLU A 92 0.01 -4.61 19.07
C GLU A 92 0.72 -5.97 18.97
N ASN A 93 1.52 -6.19 17.93
CA ASN A 93 2.21 -7.47 17.65
C ASN A 93 3.72 -7.28 17.47
N LEU A 94 4.31 -6.26 18.11
CA LEU A 94 5.69 -5.84 17.86
C LEU A 94 6.71 -6.96 18.14
N ASP A 95 6.44 -7.76 19.16
CA ASP A 95 7.22 -8.92 19.58
C ASP A 95 7.29 -10.03 18.52
N GLN A 96 6.31 -10.09 17.61
CA GLN A 96 6.25 -11.07 16.51
C GLN A 96 7.10 -10.65 15.29
N PHE A 97 7.56 -9.40 15.23
CA PHE A 97 8.43 -8.93 14.15
C PHE A 97 9.91 -9.22 14.45
N PRO A 98 10.76 -9.39 13.41
CA PRO A 98 12.20 -9.54 13.62
C PRO A 98 12.82 -8.37 14.40
N GLN A 99 13.86 -8.64 15.20
CA GLN A 99 14.50 -7.64 16.07
C GLN A 99 14.98 -6.39 15.31
N GLN A 100 15.41 -6.54 14.06
CA GLN A 100 15.81 -5.40 13.21
C GLN A 100 14.64 -4.44 12.97
N ILE A 101 13.44 -4.97 12.71
CA ILE A 101 12.23 -4.17 12.51
C ILE A 101 11.83 -3.49 13.82
N GLN A 102 11.89 -4.21 14.94
CA GLN A 102 11.62 -3.65 16.26
C GLN A 102 12.53 -2.46 16.57
N ALA A 103 13.83 -2.59 16.29
CA ALA A 103 14.83 -1.55 16.50
C ALA A 103 14.58 -0.31 15.62
N GLU A 104 14.25 -0.49 14.34
CA GLU A 104 13.93 0.61 13.42
C GLU A 104 12.67 1.37 13.85
N LEU A 105 11.64 0.66 14.30
CA LEU A 105 10.41 1.27 14.81
C LEU A 105 10.64 2.01 16.14
N ALA A 106 11.55 1.53 16.99
CA ALA A 106 11.90 2.20 18.23
C ALA A 106 12.61 3.55 17.98
N LYS A 107 13.44 3.65 16.93
CA LYS A 107 14.09 4.91 16.52
C LYS A 107 13.11 5.95 15.97
N LYS A 108 11.99 5.50 15.39
CA LYS A 108 10.95 6.35 14.79
C LYS A 108 9.98 6.98 15.81
N LYS A 109 10.23 6.92 17.12
CA LYS A 109 9.40 7.61 18.13
C LYS A 109 9.49 9.14 17.96
N VAL A 110 8.63 9.67 17.08
CA VAL A 110 8.01 11.00 16.90
C VAL A 110 8.83 12.25 17.32
N PRO A 111 9.13 13.17 16.39
CA PRO A 111 9.30 14.60 16.70
C PRO A 111 8.01 15.10 17.36
N GLN A 112 8.10 15.57 18.60
CA GLN A 112 7.00 16.24 19.29
C GLN A 112 6.58 17.44 18.45
N HIS A 113 5.39 17.41 17.86
CA HIS A 113 4.71 18.65 17.44
C HIS A 113 4.16 19.29 18.72
N THR A 114 4.99 20.10 19.36
CA THR A 114 4.55 21.26 20.16
C THR A 114 3.98 22.34 19.26
#